data_AF-A0A954DK80-F1
#
_entry.id   AF-A0A954DK80-F1
#
_cell.length_a   1.000
_cell.length_b   1.000
_cell.length_c   1.000
_cell.angle_alpha   90.00
_cell.angle_beta   90.00
_cell.angle_gamma   90.00
#
_symmetry.space_group_name_H-M   'P 1'
#
loop_
_entity.id
_entity.type
_entity.pdbx_description
1 polymer ?
#
loop_
_entity_poly.entity_id
_entity_poly.type
_entity_poly.pdbx_seq_one_letter_code
_entity_poly.pdbx_strand_id
1 'polypeptide(L)'
;MIDPALEHDIVSWRIFKACEISPSGDEVLVKIAIPTHAYPQAQRRELATRIETALEGAGAKQVTVIPEVETAYLPAPSDKATLVGPKNVIAVAAGKGGVGKSTVAVNLALALARHGAKVGLLDADVFGPSIPTMLGAPERPPGTTPEQKIIPALHHGIKVISVGFFVEKGEAVVWRGPMVH
;
A
#
# COMPACT_ATOMS: atom_id res chain seq x y z
N MET A 1 -21.81 -13.53 13.34
CA MET A 1 -22.17 -12.34 12.53
C MET A 1 -21.14 -12.23 11.42
N ILE A 2 -21.53 -12.00 10.17
CA ILE A 2 -20.60 -11.98 9.02
C ILE A 2 -20.11 -10.56 8.73
N ASP A 3 -18.81 -10.41 8.51
CA ASP A 3 -18.15 -9.20 8.03
C ASP A 3 -18.52 -8.92 6.55
N PRO A 4 -19.04 -7.75 6.20
CA PRO A 4 -19.52 -7.45 4.85
C PRO A 4 -18.41 -7.20 3.81
N ALA A 5 -17.16 -6.99 4.22
CA ALA A 5 -16.04 -6.81 3.28
C ALA A 5 -15.27 -8.11 3.05
N LEU A 6 -15.13 -8.93 4.09
CA LEU A 6 -14.35 -10.16 4.08
C LEU A 6 -15.21 -11.40 3.89
N GLU A 7 -16.53 -11.30 4.08
CA GLU A 7 -17.50 -12.40 3.96
C GLU A 7 -17.25 -13.57 4.91
N HIS A 8 -16.60 -13.30 6.05
CA HIS A 8 -16.30 -14.30 7.07
C HIS A 8 -16.93 -13.95 8.42
N ASP A 9 -17.11 -14.95 9.29
CA ASP A 9 -17.60 -14.75 10.65
C ASP A 9 -16.59 -13.97 11.52
N ILE A 10 -17.08 -12.92 12.18
CA ILE A 10 -16.22 -11.97 12.91
C ILE A 10 -15.47 -12.59 14.09
N VAL A 11 -15.97 -13.67 14.68
CA VAL A 11 -15.29 -14.35 15.80
C VAL A 11 -14.25 -15.32 15.25
N SER A 12 -14.65 -16.16 14.31
CA SER A 12 -13.78 -17.15 13.68
C SER A 12 -12.56 -16.52 13.00
N TRP A 13 -12.72 -15.32 12.44
CA TRP A 13 -11.65 -14.55 11.79
C TRP A 13 -10.94 -13.55 12.69
N ARG A 14 -11.19 -13.59 14.01
CA ARG A 14 -10.54 -12.71 15.00
C ARG A 14 -10.73 -11.21 14.72
N ILE A 15 -11.82 -10.86 14.04
CA ILE A 15 -12.24 -9.47 13.82
C ILE A 15 -12.82 -8.94 15.14
N PHE A 16 -13.65 -9.71 15.84
CA PHE A 16 -14.03 -9.39 17.21
C PHE A 16 -12.85 -9.59 18.15
N LYS A 17 -12.53 -8.58 18.97
CA LYS A 17 -11.40 -8.61 19.91
C LYS A 17 -11.83 -8.63 21.35
N ALA A 18 -12.72 -7.72 21.73
CA ALA A 18 -13.16 -7.60 23.10
C ALA A 18 -14.53 -6.93 23.17
N CYS A 19 -15.23 -7.20 24.26
CA CYS A 19 -16.45 -6.53 24.67
C CYS A 19 -16.29 -6.16 26.15
N GLU A 20 -16.37 -4.87 26.46
CA GLU A 20 -16.33 -4.33 27.81
C GLU A 20 -17.71 -3.78 28.13
N ILE A 21 -18.29 -4.23 29.25
CA ILE A 21 -19.65 -3.88 29.67
C ILE A 21 -19.56 -3.15 31.00
N SER A 22 -20.22 -2.01 31.11
CA SER A 22 -20.30 -1.26 32.38
C SER A 22 -21.00 -2.08 33.48
N PRO A 23 -20.76 -1.80 34.78
CA PRO A 23 -21.44 -2.50 35.87
C PRO A 23 -22.97 -2.39 35.82
N SER A 24 -23.50 -1.32 35.21
CA SER A 24 -24.93 -1.11 35.01
C SER A 24 -25.53 -1.97 33.89
N GLY A 25 -24.70 -2.51 32.99
CA GLY A 25 -25.13 -3.17 31.76
C GLY A 25 -25.58 -2.22 30.64
N ASP A 26 -25.71 -0.92 30.91
CA ASP A 26 -26.25 0.04 29.95
C ASP A 26 -25.24 0.45 28.86
N GLU A 27 -23.96 0.59 29.23
CA GLU A 27 -22.89 0.98 28.31
C GLU A 27 -22.03 -0.23 27.90
N VAL A 28 -21.83 -0.40 26.59
CA VAL A 28 -21.05 -1.49 25.99
C VAL A 28 -20.02 -0.92 25.00
N LEU A 29 -18.76 -1.30 25.16
CA LEU A 29 -17.68 -0.98 24.25
C LEU A 29 -17.21 -2.26 23.54
N VAL A 30 -17.24 -2.25 22.21
CA VAL A 30 -16.79 -3.37 21.39
C VAL A 30 -15.54 -2.99 20.62
N LYS A 31 -14.48 -3.77 20.78
CA LYS A 31 -13.25 -3.62 19.98
C LYS A 31 -13.29 -4.59 18.80
N ILE A 32 -13.08 -4.06 17.60
CA ILE A 32 -12.93 -4.85 16.38
C ILE A 32 -11.58 -4.60 15.71
N ALA A 33 -10.96 -5.63 15.16
CA ALA A 33 -9.76 -5.50 14.35
C ALA A 33 -10.09 -5.41 12.87
N ILE A 34 -9.61 -4.36 12.24
CA ILE A 34 -9.59 -4.23 10.78
C ILE A 34 -8.20 -4.60 10.25
N PRO A 35 -8.09 -5.48 9.24
CA PRO A 35 -6.82 -6.05 8.80
C PRO A 35 -5.90 -5.05 8.09
N THR A 36 -6.43 -3.91 7.65
CA THR A 36 -5.69 -2.89 6.91
C THR A 36 -6.37 -1.53 7.02
N HIS A 37 -5.60 -0.45 6.90
CA HIS A 37 -6.12 0.91 6.74
C HIS A 37 -7.00 1.08 5.49
N ALA A 38 -6.85 0.19 4.50
CA ALA A 38 -7.64 0.19 3.27
C ALA A 38 -8.99 -0.52 3.42
N TYR A 39 -9.36 -0.97 4.63
CA TYR A 39 -10.63 -1.64 4.85
C TYR A 39 -11.79 -0.70 4.44
N PRO A 40 -12.71 -1.14 3.56
CA PRO A 40 -13.70 -0.25 2.96
C PRO A 40 -14.59 0.45 4.00
N GLN A 41 -14.69 1.79 3.91
CA GLN A 41 -15.39 2.60 4.92
C GLN A 41 -16.90 2.31 4.99
N ALA A 42 -17.55 2.02 3.85
CA ALA A 42 -18.97 1.72 3.82
C ALA A 42 -19.29 0.40 4.56
N GLN A 43 -18.54 -0.65 4.25
CA GLN A 43 -18.63 -1.96 4.89
C GLN A 43 -18.25 -1.88 6.37
N ARG A 44 -17.27 -1.06 6.74
CA ARG A 44 -16.90 -0.82 8.15
C ARG A 44 -18.06 -0.22 8.94
N ARG A 45 -18.70 0.80 8.38
CA ARG A 45 -19.85 1.46 8.99
C ARG A 45 -21.02 0.50 9.10
N GLU A 46 -21.29 -0.28 8.06
CA GLU A 46 -22.32 -1.30 8.05
C GLU A 46 -22.09 -2.36 9.15
N LEU A 47 -20.86 -2.85 9.31
CA LEU A 47 -20.53 -3.80 10.37
C LEU A 47 -20.74 -3.17 11.77
N ALA A 48 -20.28 -1.95 11.98
CA ALA A 48 -20.48 -1.24 13.25
C ALA A 48 -21.97 -1.09 13.59
N THR A 49 -22.79 -0.66 12.63
CA THR A 49 -24.25 -0.55 12.81
C THR A 49 -24.90 -1.90 13.13
N ARG A 50 -24.48 -3.00 12.48
CA ARG A 50 -25.00 -4.33 12.79
C ARG A 50 -24.65 -4.76 14.23
N ILE A 51 -23.47 -4.42 14.73
CA ILE A 51 -23.04 -4.69 16.10
C ILE A 51 -23.86 -3.84 17.09
N GLU A 52 -24.01 -2.55 16.81
CA GLU A 52 -24.81 -1.61 17.62
C GLU A 52 -26.25 -2.10 17.75
N THR A 53 -26.93 -2.38 16.65
CA THR A 53 -28.33 -2.87 16.65
C THR A 53 -28.49 -4.19 17.41
N ALA A 54 -27.53 -5.11 17.27
CA ALA A 54 -27.59 -6.40 17.98
C ALA A 54 -27.46 -6.23 19.50
N LEU A 55 -26.61 -5.31 19.96
CA LEU A 55 -26.39 -5.06 21.38
C LEU A 55 -27.48 -4.18 22.00
N GLU A 56 -28.01 -3.21 21.26
CA GLU A 56 -29.22 -2.47 21.66
C GLU A 56 -30.41 -3.41 21.83
N GLY A 57 -30.60 -4.35 20.89
CA GLY A 57 -31.62 -5.40 21.01
C GLY A 57 -31.41 -6.35 22.20
N ALA A 58 -30.19 -6.42 22.74
CA ALA A 58 -29.86 -7.18 23.94
C ALA A 58 -29.99 -6.37 25.25
N GLY A 59 -30.33 -5.08 25.17
CA GLY A 59 -30.60 -4.21 26.32
C GLY A 59 -29.55 -3.13 26.59
N ALA A 60 -28.51 -3.00 25.77
CA ALA A 60 -27.56 -1.89 25.89
C ALA A 60 -28.23 -0.57 25.50
N LYS A 61 -27.99 0.50 26.27
CA LYS A 61 -28.46 1.87 25.97
C LYS A 61 -27.45 2.68 25.17
N GLN A 62 -26.17 2.37 25.33
CA GLN A 62 -25.09 3.02 24.62
C GLN A 62 -24.08 1.98 24.16
N VAL A 63 -23.85 1.91 22.85
CA VAL A 63 -22.87 1.01 22.25
C VAL A 63 -21.82 1.84 21.52
N THR A 64 -20.54 1.58 21.80
CA THR A 64 -19.42 2.19 21.09
C THR A 64 -18.58 1.11 20.42
N VAL A 65 -18.49 1.15 19.09
CA VAL A 65 -17.64 0.24 18.33
C VAL A 65 -16.32 0.93 17.99
N ILE A 66 -15.22 0.40 18.51
CA ILE A 66 -13.86 0.92 18.31
C ILE A 66 -13.10 -0.01 17.36
N PRO A 67 -12.78 0.46 16.15
CA PRO A 67 -11.96 -0.28 15.22
C PRO A 67 -10.48 0.00 15.45
N GLU A 68 -9.71 -1.06 15.61
CA GLU A 68 -8.25 -1.06 15.75
C GLU A 68 -7.63 -1.66 14.50
N VAL A 69 -6.62 -1.00 13.94
CA VAL A 69 -5.91 -1.55 12.78
C VAL A 69 -4.88 -2.54 13.28
N GLU A 70 -5.19 -3.82 13.15
CA GLU A 70 -4.23 -4.90 13.37
C GLU A 70 -3.80 -5.45 12.01
N THR A 71 -2.66 -4.97 11.52
CA THR A 71 -1.97 -5.62 10.41
C THR A 71 -1.25 -6.86 10.94
N ALA A 72 -1.29 -7.99 10.21
CA ALA A 72 -0.44 -9.13 10.52
C ALA A 72 1.02 -8.66 10.65
N TYR A 73 1.53 -8.64 11.88
CA TYR A 73 2.90 -8.20 12.17
C TYR A 73 3.84 -9.28 11.65
N LEU A 74 4.40 -9.06 10.46
CA LEU A 74 5.63 -9.73 10.07
C LEU A 74 6.76 -8.97 10.77
N PRO A 75 7.51 -9.59 11.71
CA PRO A 75 8.67 -8.94 12.29
C PRO A 75 9.61 -8.48 11.16
N ALA A 76 10.03 -7.22 11.22
CA ALA A 76 10.97 -6.68 10.26
C ALA A 76 12.21 -7.60 10.19
N PRO A 77 12.69 -7.97 8.99
CA PRO A 77 13.94 -8.71 8.87
C PRO A 77 15.04 -7.97 9.62
N SER A 78 15.71 -8.67 10.53
CA SER A 78 16.79 -8.12 11.37
C SER A 78 17.89 -7.46 10.52
N ASP A 79 18.37 -6.30 10.98
CA ASP A 79 19.60 -5.60 10.57
C ASP A 79 19.87 -5.43 9.07
N LYS A 80 18.84 -5.35 8.23
CA LYS A 80 18.99 -4.86 6.85
C LYS A 80 18.58 -3.41 6.81
N ALA A 81 19.46 -2.55 6.27
CA ALA A 81 19.27 -1.12 6.11
C ALA A 81 17.83 -0.78 5.69
N THR A 82 17.02 -0.37 6.67
CA THR A 82 15.67 0.08 6.41
C THR A 82 15.78 1.31 5.53
N LEU A 83 15.27 1.22 4.31
CA LEU A 83 15.18 2.37 3.42
C LEU A 83 14.40 3.48 4.15
N VAL A 84 15.08 4.57 4.48
CA VAL A 84 14.47 5.71 5.16
C VAL A 84 13.56 6.43 4.17
N GLY A 85 12.26 6.47 4.47
CA GLY A 85 11.28 7.20 3.66
C GLY A 85 10.03 6.39 3.30
N PRO A 86 10.13 5.33 2.47
CA PRO A 86 8.98 4.54 2.07
C PRO A 86 8.44 3.71 3.24
N LYS A 87 7.13 3.81 3.50
CA LYS A 87 6.44 2.98 4.52
C LYS A 87 6.37 1.50 4.12
N ASN A 88 6.33 1.24 2.82
CA ASN A 88 6.23 -0.09 2.23
C ASN A 88 7.11 -0.14 0.98
N VAL A 89 7.78 -1.28 0.76
CA VAL A 89 8.58 -1.54 -0.44
C VAL A 89 8.04 -2.81 -1.08
N ILE A 90 7.59 -2.71 -2.33
CA ILE A 90 7.08 -3.85 -3.11
C ILE A 90 8.07 -4.14 -4.22
N ALA A 91 8.72 -5.30 -4.16
CA ALA A 91 9.62 -5.77 -5.21
C ALA A 91 8.81 -6.52 -6.28
N VAL A 92 8.90 -6.07 -7.53
CA VAL A 92 8.29 -6.75 -8.69
C VAL A 92 9.41 -7.30 -9.56
N ALA A 93 9.56 -8.63 -9.59
CA ALA A 93 10.62 -9.33 -10.30
C ALA A 93 10.08 -10.46 -11.19
N ALA A 94 10.86 -10.86 -12.19
CA ALA A 94 10.52 -11.93 -13.11
C ALA A 94 11.78 -12.74 -13.46
N GLY A 95 11.64 -14.07 -13.54
CA GLY A 95 12.74 -14.96 -13.93
C GLY A 95 13.03 -15.01 -15.43
N LYS A 96 12.21 -14.36 -16.27
CA LYS A 96 12.32 -14.35 -17.74
C LYS A 96 11.87 -13.00 -18.30
N GLY A 97 12.47 -12.58 -19.42
CA GLY A 97 12.02 -11.42 -20.19
C GLY A 97 10.65 -11.66 -20.84
N GLY A 98 9.86 -10.60 -21.06
CA GLY A 98 8.60 -10.67 -21.80
C GLY A 98 7.36 -11.11 -21.01
N VAL A 99 7.48 -11.47 -19.73
CA VAL A 99 6.33 -11.91 -18.90
C VAL A 99 5.42 -10.77 -18.39
N GLY A 100 5.67 -9.53 -18.83
CA GLY A 100 4.87 -8.38 -18.42
C GLY A 100 5.23 -7.78 -17.05
N LYS A 101 6.44 -8.01 -16.53
CA LYS A 101 6.92 -7.42 -15.26
C LYS A 101 6.64 -5.92 -15.15
N SER A 102 7.05 -5.15 -16.17
CA SER A 102 6.88 -3.69 -16.17
C SER A 102 5.41 -3.28 -16.26
N THR A 103 4.60 -4.05 -16.99
CA THR A 103 3.15 -3.87 -17.04
C THR A 103 2.51 -4.03 -15.67
N VAL A 104 2.87 -5.07 -14.93
CA VAL A 104 2.38 -5.28 -13.56
C VAL A 104 2.86 -4.18 -12.64
N ALA A 105 4.14 -3.80 -12.70
CA ALA A 105 4.70 -2.75 -11.85
C ALA A 105 4.02 -1.38 -12.06
N VAL A 106 3.81 -0.97 -13.31
CA VAL A 106 3.14 0.30 -13.65
C VAL A 106 1.69 0.30 -13.18
N ASN A 107 0.92 -0.75 -13.50
CA ASN A 107 -0.49 -0.80 -13.13
C ASN A 107 -0.68 -0.88 -11.62
N LEU A 108 0.17 -1.62 -10.91
CA LEU A 108 0.15 -1.66 -9.45
C LEU A 108 0.43 -0.27 -8.85
N ALA A 109 1.45 0.43 -9.35
CA ALA A 109 1.77 1.78 -8.87
C ALA A 109 0.61 2.77 -9.08
N LEU A 110 -0.01 2.74 -10.27
CA LEU A 110 -1.16 3.59 -10.59
C LEU A 110 -2.40 3.23 -9.76
N ALA A 111 -2.68 1.94 -9.53
CA ALA A 111 -3.79 1.49 -8.70
C ALA A 111 -3.64 1.94 -7.24
N LEU A 112 -2.43 1.78 -6.67
CA LEU A 112 -2.13 2.26 -5.31
C LEU A 112 -2.30 3.78 -5.20
N ALA A 113 -1.83 4.54 -6.19
CA ALA A 113 -1.99 5.99 -6.22
C ALA A 113 -3.47 6.40 -6.30
N ARG A 114 -4.26 5.71 -7.13
CA ARG A 114 -5.72 5.91 -7.23
C ARG A 114 -6.47 5.60 -5.94
N HIS A 115 -5.93 4.71 -5.10
CA HIS A 115 -6.44 4.45 -3.75
C HIS A 115 -5.85 5.38 -2.68
N GLY A 116 -5.20 6.48 -3.07
CA GLY A 116 -4.75 7.54 -2.18
C GLY A 116 -3.36 7.32 -1.56
N ALA A 117 -2.62 6.28 -1.99
CA ALA A 117 -1.26 6.09 -1.53
C ALA A 117 -0.30 7.10 -2.17
N LYS A 118 0.72 7.53 -1.41
CA LYS A 118 1.88 8.25 -1.98
C LYS A 118 2.83 7.23 -2.58
N VAL A 119 2.93 7.19 -3.91
CA VAL A 119 3.66 6.13 -4.62
C VAL A 119 4.89 6.69 -5.34
N GLY A 120 6.00 5.97 -5.23
CA GLY A 120 7.17 6.09 -6.09
C GLY A 120 7.40 4.80 -6.86
N LEU A 121 7.78 4.91 -8.13
CA LEU A 121 8.16 3.78 -8.99
C LEU A 121 9.62 3.91 -9.39
N LEU A 122 10.42 2.90 -9.05
CA LEU A 122 11.83 2.81 -9.41
C LEU A 122 12.02 1.65 -10.39
N ASP A 123 12.44 1.98 -11.60
CA ASP A 123 12.78 1.03 -12.66
C ASP A 123 14.30 0.85 -12.71
N ALA A 124 14.76 -0.34 -12.33
CA ALA A 124 16.15 -0.76 -12.35
C ALA A 124 16.46 -1.71 -13.53
N ASP A 125 15.53 -1.87 -14.48
CA ASP A 125 15.71 -2.75 -15.63
C ASP A 125 16.42 -2.01 -16.77
N VAL A 126 17.65 -2.41 -17.07
CA VAL A 126 18.52 -1.77 -18.08
C VAL A 126 18.24 -2.29 -19.49
N PHE A 127 17.61 -3.47 -19.62
CA PHE A 127 17.57 -4.23 -20.88
C PHE A 127 16.20 -4.22 -21.59
N GLY A 128 15.26 -3.36 -21.20
CA GLY A 128 13.91 -3.37 -21.74
C GLY A 128 13.29 -2.00 -22.04
N PRO A 129 12.47 -1.86 -23.09
CA PRO A 129 11.64 -0.68 -23.31
C PRO A 129 10.48 -0.72 -22.30
N SER A 130 10.68 -0.18 -21.10
CA SER A 130 10.01 -0.74 -19.92
C SER A 130 8.95 0.19 -19.34
N ILE A 131 9.31 1.33 -18.77
CA ILE A 131 8.39 2.17 -18.00
C ILE A 131 8.15 3.56 -18.63
N PRO A 132 9.19 4.30 -19.08
CA PRO A 132 9.00 5.60 -19.73
C PRO A 132 8.05 5.52 -20.94
N THR A 133 8.21 4.49 -21.78
CA THR A 133 7.34 4.27 -22.95
C THR A 133 5.90 3.97 -22.55
N MET A 134 5.69 3.19 -21.48
CA MET A 134 4.35 2.82 -21.02
C MET A 134 3.59 4.00 -20.40
N LEU A 135 4.30 4.90 -19.74
CA LEU A 135 3.73 6.07 -19.07
C LEU A 135 3.60 7.30 -19.98
N GLY A 136 4.13 7.23 -21.21
CA GLY A 136 4.07 8.33 -22.17
C GLY A 136 4.91 9.54 -21.75
N ALA A 137 4.51 10.74 -22.20
CA ALA A 137 5.21 11.97 -21.84
C ALA A 137 4.93 12.33 -20.35
N PRO A 138 5.96 12.72 -19.58
CA PRO A 138 5.78 13.13 -18.20
C PRO A 138 5.04 14.47 -18.09
N GLU A 139 4.23 14.62 -17.03
CA GLU A 139 3.69 15.92 -16.60
C GLU A 139 4.81 16.85 -16.14
N ARG A 140 5.87 16.28 -15.55
CA ARG A 140 7.10 16.96 -15.21
C ARG A 140 8.30 16.07 -15.52
N PRO A 141 9.24 16.50 -16.36
CA PRO A 141 10.40 15.68 -16.71
C PRO A 141 11.30 15.42 -15.49
N PRO A 142 12.13 14.36 -15.53
CA PRO A 142 13.16 14.15 -14.53
C PRO A 142 14.24 15.24 -14.65
N GLY A 143 15.00 15.44 -13.59
CA GLY A 143 16.07 16.43 -13.57
C GLY A 143 16.95 16.29 -12.34
N THR A 144 17.71 17.35 -12.04
CA THR A 144 18.67 17.35 -10.94
C THR A 144 18.57 18.68 -10.18
N THR A 145 18.65 18.65 -8.85
CA THR A 145 18.75 19.87 -8.03
C THR A 145 20.17 20.45 -8.10
N PRO A 146 20.39 21.72 -7.69
CA PRO A 146 21.74 22.30 -7.58
C PRO A 146 22.70 21.47 -6.72
N GLU A 147 22.18 20.76 -5.72
CA GLU A 147 22.92 19.85 -4.83
C GLU A 147 23.12 18.44 -5.43
N GLN A 148 22.95 18.30 -6.75
CA GLN A 148 23.11 17.04 -7.48
C GLN A 148 22.15 15.91 -7.04
N LYS A 149 20.99 16.24 -6.50
CA LYS A 149 19.95 15.25 -6.17
C LYS A 149 19.03 15.00 -7.35
N ILE A 150 18.66 13.74 -7.55
CA ILE A 150 17.72 13.37 -8.61
C ILE A 150 16.32 13.89 -8.29
N ILE A 151 15.72 14.62 -9.23
CA ILE A 151 14.31 15.01 -9.25
C ILE A 151 13.54 13.98 -10.10
N PRO A 152 12.61 13.20 -9.51
CA PRO A 152 11.84 12.22 -10.28
C PRO A 152 10.87 12.86 -11.27
N ALA A 153 10.67 12.14 -12.38
CA ALA A 153 9.62 12.43 -13.33
C ALA A 153 8.24 12.28 -12.66
N LEU A 154 7.27 13.12 -13.02
CA LEU A 154 5.90 13.00 -12.55
C LEU A 154 5.02 12.47 -13.69
N HIS A 155 4.33 11.36 -13.43
CA HIS A 155 3.33 10.79 -14.34
C HIS A 155 2.10 10.42 -13.53
N HIS A 156 0.90 10.85 -13.92
CA HIS A 156 -0.35 10.40 -13.31
C HIS A 156 -0.35 10.46 -11.77
N GLY A 157 0.27 11.50 -11.19
CA GLY A 157 0.41 11.66 -9.74
C GLY A 157 1.45 10.76 -9.04
N ILE A 158 2.19 9.91 -9.77
CA ILE A 158 3.27 9.08 -9.23
C ILE A 158 4.65 9.63 -9.61
N LYS A 159 5.61 9.51 -8.68
CA LYS A 159 7.02 9.88 -8.90
C LYS A 159 7.79 8.71 -9.48
N VAL A 160 8.42 8.89 -10.63
CA VAL A 160 9.06 7.80 -11.38
C VAL A 160 10.53 8.10 -11.60
N ILE A 161 11.37 7.10 -11.32
CA ILE A 161 12.77 7.04 -11.74
C ILE A 161 12.95 5.81 -12.61
N SER A 162 13.58 5.99 -13.77
CA SER A 162 13.99 4.91 -14.64
C SER A 162 15.33 5.27 -15.25
N VAL A 163 16.21 4.28 -15.41
CA VAL A 163 17.45 4.42 -16.18
C VAL A 163 17.14 4.92 -17.60
N GLY A 164 16.01 4.51 -18.17
CA GLY A 164 15.58 4.93 -19.50
C GLY A 164 15.27 6.43 -19.65
N PHE A 165 15.27 7.21 -18.55
CA PHE A 165 15.19 8.68 -18.63
C PHE A 165 16.54 9.36 -18.86
N PHE A 166 17.64 8.69 -18.53
CA PHE A 166 18.99 9.27 -18.53
C PHE A 166 19.86 8.72 -19.67
N VAL A 167 19.27 7.93 -20.57
CA VAL A 167 19.95 7.29 -21.68
C VAL A 167 19.28 7.75 -22.98
N GLU A 168 20.05 8.30 -23.91
CA GLU A 168 19.53 8.69 -25.22
C GLU A 168 19.17 7.45 -26.07
N LYS A 169 18.10 7.57 -26.86
CA LYS A 169 17.64 6.46 -27.72
C LYS A 169 18.74 6.12 -28.74
N GLY A 170 19.25 4.89 -28.67
CA GLY A 170 20.24 4.37 -29.62
C GLY A 170 21.68 4.51 -29.16
N GLU A 171 21.95 5.12 -28.00
CA GLU A 171 23.29 5.13 -27.42
C GLU A 171 23.60 3.84 -26.65
N ALA A 172 24.79 3.30 -26.90
CA ALA A 172 25.31 2.19 -26.11
C ALA A 172 25.79 2.69 -24.75
N VAL A 173 25.13 2.25 -23.68
CA VAL A 173 25.55 2.56 -22.31
C VAL A 173 26.67 1.62 -21.90
N VAL A 174 27.85 2.17 -21.62
CA VAL A 174 28.94 1.41 -20.98
C VAL A 174 28.68 1.37 -19.48
N TRP A 175 28.16 0.24 -18.99
CA TRP A 175 28.03 0.02 -17.55
C TRP A 175 29.40 -0.32 -16.96
N ARG A 176 29.96 0.56 -16.12
CA ARG A 176 31.14 0.22 -15.33
C ARG A 176 30.68 -0.57 -14.10
N GLY A 177 31.38 -1.66 -13.80
CA GLY A 177 31.16 -2.41 -12.56
C GLY A 177 31.39 -1.53 -11.33
N PRO A 178 31.02 -2.01 -10.13
CA PRO A 178 31.28 -1.26 -8.89
C PRO A 178 32.75 -0.84 -8.84
N MET A 179 32.98 0.46 -8.72
CA MET A 179 34.30 1.01 -8.45
C MET A 179 34.64 0.61 -7.01
N VAL A 180 35.32 -0.51 -6.85
CA VAL A 180 35.86 -0.91 -5.55
C VAL A 180 37.13 -0.11 -5.34
N HIS A 181 37.13 0.74 -4.33
CA HIS A 181 38.27 1.48 -3.82
C HIS A 181 38.21 1.36 -2.29
#